data_AF-W4KIT4-F1
#
_entry.id   AF-W4KIT4-F1
#
_cell.length_a   1.000
_cell.length_b   1.000
_cell.length_c   1.000
_cell.angle_alpha   90.00
_cell.angle_beta   90.00
_cell.angle_gamma   90.00
#
_symmetry.space_group_name_H-M   'P 1'
#
loop_
_entity.id
_entity.type
_entity.pdbx_description
1 polymer ?
#
loop_
_entity_poly.entity_id
_entity_poly.type
_entity_poly.pdbx_seq_one_letter_code
_entity_poly.pdbx_strand_id
1 'polypeptide(L)'
;MAATVEDHTGPSRTNESDQFPLASVSARNRISIDAFYAPEMVEFWAKKYQDAKNELDLLKRHLFTQPDRNELQQEQKSLKTLVSQLKSESRARAAHEKELTKTVVKAQQQKDKWREEVVRFEKERTETVRKVADLEAQNEALKQSRTSMVNVMLWLRRLIKGIKPVQLPETLLDVLGPKVSLMTKVIHCRQVASAGLPPDQSASLPAQMTMKRRYETGEWSVPCFSLRCVGFNVDLYNGLPLAVEELMRPMAALEKRPVGPDAENDAVNKRIRITQSPGRPLGNGTDVSPAQSSSLTYDPHPELNPENILAGPHSS
;
A
#
# COMPACT_ATOMS: atom_id res chain seq x y z
N MET A 1 -12.72 -7.58 -27.69
CA MET A 1 -12.84 -6.51 -28.70
C MET A 1 -12.65 -7.14 -30.06
N ALA A 2 -13.76 -7.56 -30.68
CA ALA A 2 -13.78 -8.17 -32.00
C ALA A 2 -13.83 -7.05 -33.05
N ALA A 3 -12.87 -7.03 -33.96
CA ALA A 3 -12.86 -6.09 -35.08
C ALA A 3 -13.69 -6.70 -36.23
N THR A 4 -14.87 -6.15 -36.46
CA THR A 4 -15.66 -6.39 -37.66
C THR A 4 -15.00 -5.66 -38.83
N VAL A 5 -14.47 -6.45 -39.77
CA VAL A 5 -13.98 -6.00 -41.07
C VAL A 5 -15.21 -5.87 -41.96
N GLU A 6 -15.61 -4.64 -42.27
CA GLU A 6 -16.65 -4.38 -43.28
C GLU A 6 -15.99 -4.35 -44.66
N ASP A 7 -16.43 -5.29 -45.50
CA ASP A 7 -16.00 -5.48 -46.87
C ASP A 7 -16.81 -4.53 -47.78
N HIS A 8 -16.16 -3.49 -48.31
CA HIS A 8 -16.78 -2.53 -49.23
C HIS A 8 -16.68 -3.03 -50.68
N THR A 9 -17.57 -3.95 -51.04
CA THR A 9 -17.83 -4.33 -52.43
C THR A 9 -18.53 -3.17 -53.14
N GLY A 10 -17.77 -2.33 -53.84
CA GLY A 10 -18.29 -1.25 -54.67
C GLY A 10 -19.04 -1.79 -55.90
N PRO A 11 -20.12 -1.13 -56.35
CA PRO A 11 -20.88 -1.57 -57.52
C PRO A 11 -20.09 -1.36 -58.82
N SER A 12 -19.91 -2.46 -59.56
CA SER A 12 -19.40 -2.47 -60.93
C SER A 12 -20.28 -1.61 -61.83
N ARG A 13 -19.71 -0.52 -62.36
CA ARG A 13 -20.28 0.24 -63.48
C ARG A 13 -20.28 -0.65 -64.72
N THR A 14 -21.45 -1.16 -65.09
CA THR A 14 -21.71 -1.72 -66.41
C THR A 14 -21.66 -0.59 -67.42
N ASN A 15 -20.66 -0.62 -68.31
CA ASN A 15 -20.63 0.19 -69.52
C ASN A 15 -21.76 -0.29 -70.45
N GLU A 16 -22.96 0.27 -70.29
CA GLU A 16 -23.97 0.23 -71.34
C GLU A 16 -23.49 1.12 -72.49
N SER A 17 -23.10 0.46 -73.57
CA SER A 17 -22.82 1.09 -74.86
C SER A 17 -24.17 1.38 -75.51
N ASP A 18 -24.71 2.57 -75.23
CA ASP A 18 -25.86 3.10 -75.94
C ASP A 18 -25.49 3.34 -77.42
N GLN A 19 -25.82 2.34 -78.22
CA GLN A 19 -25.73 2.35 -79.66
C GLN A 19 -26.89 3.20 -80.20
N PHE A 20 -26.64 4.51 -80.35
CA PHE A 20 -27.62 5.42 -80.94
C PHE A 20 -27.89 5.03 -82.41
N PRO A 21 -29.16 4.85 -82.81
CA PRO A 21 -29.51 4.59 -84.20
C PRO A 21 -29.29 5.88 -85.02
N LEU A 22 -28.37 5.80 -85.99
CA LEU A 22 -28.21 6.80 -87.05
C LEU A 22 -29.46 6.80 -87.94
N ALA A 23 -30.53 7.46 -87.47
CA ALA A 23 -31.66 7.81 -88.30
C ALA A 23 -31.16 8.83 -89.34
N SER A 24 -31.28 8.47 -90.62
CA SER A 24 -30.98 9.33 -91.75
C SER A 24 -31.91 10.55 -91.73
N VAL A 25 -31.45 11.66 -91.14
CA VAL A 25 -32.13 12.95 -91.24
C VAL A 25 -31.90 13.51 -92.65
N SER A 26 -32.79 13.06 -93.52
CA SER A 26 -33.43 13.76 -94.62
C SER A 26 -32.82 15.10 -95.03
N ALA A 27 -32.23 15.08 -96.22
CA ALA A 27 -31.59 16.18 -96.94
C ALA A 27 -32.57 17.29 -97.39
N ARG A 28 -33.23 17.99 -96.46
CA ARG A 28 -34.30 18.95 -96.83
C ARG A 28 -34.23 20.37 -96.33
N ASN A 29 -33.11 20.83 -95.78
CA ASN A 29 -32.85 22.25 -95.51
C ASN A 29 -31.39 22.61 -95.80
N ARG A 30 -30.97 22.53 -97.07
CA ARG A 30 -29.71 23.16 -97.50
C ARG A 30 -29.99 24.64 -97.70
N ILE A 31 -29.75 25.41 -96.64
CA ILE A 31 -29.69 26.87 -96.73
C ILE A 31 -28.52 27.17 -97.67
N SER A 32 -28.79 27.56 -98.91
CA SER A 32 -27.76 28.04 -99.83
C SER A 32 -27.31 29.42 -99.35
N ILE A 33 -26.21 29.45 -98.61
CA ILE A 33 -25.58 30.70 -98.21
C ILE A 33 -24.99 31.29 -99.48
N ASP A 34 -25.55 32.40 -99.93
CA ASP A 34 -25.03 33.16 -101.07
C ASP A 34 -23.61 33.64 -100.75
N ALA A 35 -22.66 33.35 -101.65
CA ALA A 35 -21.23 33.59 -101.46
C ALA A 35 -20.92 35.08 -101.23
N PHE A 36 -21.84 35.96 -101.65
CA PHE A 36 -21.74 37.41 -101.43
C PHE A 36 -21.76 37.80 -99.94
N TYR A 37 -22.42 37.04 -99.06
CA TYR A 37 -22.50 37.31 -97.61
C TYR A 37 -21.48 36.52 -96.77
N ALA A 38 -20.64 35.70 -97.42
CA ALA A 38 -19.67 34.87 -96.73
C ALA A 38 -18.68 35.68 -95.87
N PRO A 39 -18.14 36.85 -96.32
CA PRO A 39 -17.24 37.67 -95.50
C PRO A 39 -17.90 38.18 -94.22
N GLU A 40 -19.11 38.73 -94.31
CA GLU A 40 -19.85 39.27 -93.17
C GLU A 40 -20.21 38.18 -92.16
N MET A 41 -20.55 36.98 -92.66
CA MET A 41 -20.82 35.83 -91.80
C MET A 41 -19.56 35.34 -91.07
N VAL A 42 -18.42 35.28 -91.76
CA VAL A 42 -17.14 34.90 -91.13
C VAL A 42 -16.73 35.92 -90.07
N GLU A 43 -16.84 37.22 -90.36
CA GLU A 43 -16.57 38.29 -89.40
C GLU A 43 -17.51 38.24 -88.18
N PHE A 44 -18.80 38.02 -88.41
CA PHE A 44 -19.79 37.87 -87.34
C PHE A 44 -19.44 36.71 -86.40
N TRP A 45 -19.15 35.53 -86.96
CA TRP A 45 -18.81 34.35 -86.16
C TRP A 45 -17.44 34.47 -85.49
N ALA A 46 -16.45 35.09 -86.14
CA ALA A 46 -15.16 35.37 -85.54
C ALA A 46 -15.30 36.29 -84.33
N LYS A 47 -16.12 37.35 -84.44
CA LYS A 47 -16.45 38.24 -83.32
C LYS A 47 -17.16 37.50 -82.20
N LYS A 48 -18.19 36.70 -82.50
CA LYS A 48 -18.91 35.90 -81.49
C LYS A 48 -18.03 34.90 -80.77
N TYR A 49 -17.14 34.23 -81.50
CA TYR A 49 -16.16 33.32 -80.91
C TYR A 49 -15.20 34.08 -79.99
N GLN A 50 -14.72 35.25 -80.41
CA GLN A 50 -13.83 36.07 -79.60
C GLN A 50 -14.53 36.60 -78.34
N ASP A 51 -15.78 37.04 -78.44
CA ASP A 51 -16.59 37.48 -77.30
C ASP A 51 -16.79 36.33 -76.29
N ALA A 52 -17.17 35.14 -76.77
CA ALA A 52 -17.35 33.96 -75.91
C ALA A 52 -16.03 33.51 -75.25
N LYS A 53 -14.91 33.59 -75.98
CA LYS A 53 -13.58 33.33 -75.43
C LYS A 53 -13.22 34.35 -74.34
N ASN A 54 -13.46 35.63 -74.59
CA ASN A 54 -13.21 36.69 -73.62
C ASN A 54 -14.05 36.51 -72.34
N GLU A 55 -15.32 36.14 -72.48
CA GLU A 55 -16.22 35.83 -71.36
C GLU A 55 -15.75 34.61 -70.57
N LEU A 56 -15.38 33.53 -71.26
CA LEU A 56 -14.81 32.34 -70.62
C LEU A 56 -13.52 32.66 -69.84
N ASP A 57 -12.63 33.46 -70.42
CA ASP A 57 -11.39 33.87 -69.77
C ASP A 57 -11.62 34.84 -68.60
N LEU A 58 -12.70 35.64 -68.63
CA LEU A 58 -13.14 36.46 -67.52
C LEU A 58 -13.70 35.60 -66.37
N LEU A 59 -14.56 34.63 -66.68
CA LEU A 59 -15.13 33.70 -65.70
C LEU A 59 -14.05 32.84 -65.04
N LYS A 60 -13.08 32.34 -65.82
CA LYS A 60 -11.91 31.64 -65.26
C LYS A 60 -11.14 32.53 -64.29
N ARG A 61 -10.85 33.77 -64.68
CA ARG A 61 -10.16 34.73 -63.78
C ARG A 61 -10.97 34.93 -62.51
N HIS A 62 -12.27 35.16 -62.60
CA HIS A 62 -13.13 35.34 -61.43
C HIS A 62 -13.12 34.11 -60.50
N LEU A 63 -13.21 32.91 -61.07
CA LEU A 63 -13.14 31.63 -60.33
C LEU A 63 -11.78 31.43 -59.63
N PHE A 64 -10.68 31.87 -60.25
CA PHE A 64 -9.34 31.80 -59.65
C PHE A 64 -9.10 32.90 -58.61
N THR A 65 -9.70 34.07 -58.77
CA THR A 65 -9.59 35.19 -57.83
C THR A 65 -10.61 35.14 -56.71
N GLN A 66 -11.52 34.16 -56.66
CA GLN A 66 -12.47 34.05 -55.56
C GLN A 66 -11.69 33.82 -54.25
N PRO A 67 -11.65 34.82 -53.34
CA PRO A 67 -10.88 34.74 -52.11
C PRO A 67 -11.37 33.58 -51.23
N ASP A 68 -12.67 33.31 -51.28
CA ASP A 68 -13.36 32.27 -50.54
C ASP A 68 -12.79 30.85 -50.78
N ARG A 69 -12.30 30.55 -52.01
CA ARG A 69 -11.72 29.22 -52.29
C ARG A 69 -10.38 29.03 -51.58
N ASN A 70 -9.56 30.07 -51.49
CA ASN A 70 -8.27 30.01 -50.81
C ASN A 70 -8.47 29.94 -49.30
N GLU A 71 -9.41 30.71 -48.77
CA GLU A 71 -9.83 30.66 -47.36
C GLU A 71 -10.36 29.27 -46.99
N LEU A 72 -11.26 28.70 -47.81
CA LEU A 72 -11.79 27.35 -47.59
C LEU A 72 -10.69 26.29 -47.61
N GLN A 73 -9.70 26.39 -48.51
CA GLN A 73 -8.56 25.47 -48.53
C GLN A 73 -7.66 25.64 -47.31
N GLN A 74 -7.48 26.87 -46.83
CA GLN A 74 -6.73 27.14 -45.61
C GLN A 74 -7.43 26.56 -44.39
N GLU A 75 -8.74 26.77 -44.26
CA GLU A 75 -9.57 26.18 -43.20
C GLU A 75 -9.56 24.65 -43.28
N GLN A 76 -9.64 24.07 -44.48
CA GLN A 76 -9.54 22.63 -44.67
C GLN A 76 -8.18 22.09 -44.19
N LYS A 77 -7.08 22.79 -44.46
CA LYS A 77 -5.74 22.43 -43.95
C LYS A 77 -5.64 22.59 -42.43
N SER A 78 -6.22 23.65 -41.88
CA SER A 78 -6.30 23.92 -40.44
C SER A 78 -7.06 22.80 -39.73
N LEU A 79 -8.27 22.48 -40.20
CA LEU A 79 -9.09 21.38 -39.69
C LEU A 79 -8.38 20.03 -39.78
N LYS A 80 -7.70 19.74 -40.89
CA LYS A 80 -6.91 18.49 -41.03
C LYS A 80 -5.79 18.41 -39.99
N THR A 81 -5.16 19.53 -39.67
CA THR A 81 -4.13 19.63 -38.64
C THR A 81 -4.71 19.39 -37.26
N LEU A 82 -5.83 20.06 -36.92
CA LEU A 82 -6.54 19.89 -35.66
C LEU A 82 -7.04 18.45 -35.45
N VAL A 83 -7.60 17.83 -36.49
CA VAL A 83 -8.04 16.42 -36.43
C VAL A 83 -6.85 15.49 -36.19
N SER A 84 -5.71 15.76 -36.81
CA SER A 84 -4.49 14.96 -36.59
C SER A 84 -3.96 15.13 -35.16
N GLN A 85 -3.99 16.36 -34.63
CA GLN A 85 -3.62 16.66 -33.25
C GLN A 85 -4.55 15.95 -32.27
N LEU A 86 -5.87 16.07 -32.43
CA LEU A 86 -6.87 15.41 -31.57
C LEU A 86 -6.70 13.88 -31.57
N LYS A 87 -6.44 13.28 -32.73
CA LYS A 87 -6.14 11.84 -32.84
C LYS A 87 -4.87 11.47 -32.08
N SER A 88 -3.81 12.28 -32.18
CA SER A 88 -2.57 12.02 -31.45
C SER A 88 -2.75 12.14 -29.92
N GLU A 89 -3.52 13.14 -29.48
CA GLU A 89 -3.83 13.36 -28.07
C GLU A 89 -4.73 12.27 -27.50
N SER A 90 -5.74 11.83 -28.25
CA SER A 90 -6.59 10.70 -27.87
C SER A 90 -5.77 9.42 -27.64
N ARG A 91 -4.79 9.14 -28.50
CA ARG A 91 -3.85 8.02 -28.30
C ARG A 91 -2.97 8.20 -27.06
N ALA A 92 -2.48 9.40 -26.81
CA ALA A 92 -1.68 9.69 -25.64
C ALA A 92 -2.48 9.51 -24.33
N ARG A 93 -3.74 9.98 -24.31
CA ARG A 93 -4.66 9.79 -23.18
C ARG A 93 -4.94 8.30 -22.95
N ALA A 94 -5.21 7.52 -24.00
CA ALA A 94 -5.43 6.09 -23.89
C ALA A 94 -4.18 5.34 -23.34
N ALA A 95 -2.98 5.75 -23.75
CA ALA A 95 -1.74 5.19 -23.20
C ALA A 95 -1.57 5.53 -21.72
N HIS A 96 -1.83 6.78 -21.33
CA HIS A 96 -1.78 7.20 -19.93
C HIS A 96 -2.81 6.48 -19.06
N GLU A 97 -4.05 6.32 -19.54
CA GLU A 97 -5.10 5.55 -18.86
C GLU A 97 -4.69 4.09 -18.66
N LYS A 98 -4.02 3.47 -19.64
CA LYS A 98 -3.46 2.13 -19.51
C LYS A 98 -2.38 2.03 -18.43
N GLU A 99 -1.53 3.05 -18.28
CA GLU A 99 -0.54 3.07 -17.20
C GLU A 99 -1.19 3.32 -15.84
N LEU A 100 -2.19 4.21 -15.77
CA LEU A 100 -2.94 4.47 -14.53
C LEU A 100 -3.69 3.22 -14.05
N THR A 101 -4.33 2.48 -14.95
CA THR A 101 -5.01 1.22 -14.60
C THR A 101 -4.01 0.18 -14.07
N LYS A 102 -2.81 0.08 -14.64
CA LYS A 102 -1.74 -0.79 -14.11
C LYS A 102 -1.31 -0.38 -12.70
N THR A 103 -1.13 0.91 -12.43
CA THR A 103 -0.70 1.37 -11.09
C THR A 103 -1.81 1.16 -10.06
N VAL A 104 -3.07 1.37 -10.42
CA VAL A 104 -4.23 1.07 -9.57
C VAL A 104 -4.31 -0.42 -9.24
N VAL A 105 -4.13 -1.32 -10.21
CA VAL A 105 -4.12 -2.77 -9.96
C VAL A 105 -2.99 -3.17 -9.02
N LYS A 106 -1.76 -2.64 -9.21
CA LYS A 106 -0.63 -2.91 -8.30
C LYS A 106 -0.90 -2.41 -6.88
N ALA A 107 -1.46 -1.22 -6.74
CA ALA A 107 -1.82 -0.66 -5.44
C ALA A 107 -2.90 -1.51 -4.75
N GLN A 108 -3.89 -1.98 -5.50
CA GLN A 108 -4.93 -2.87 -4.99
C GLN A 108 -4.36 -4.21 -4.52
N GLN A 109 -3.47 -4.84 -5.31
CA GLN A 109 -2.78 -6.07 -4.91
C GLN A 109 -1.96 -5.88 -3.62
N GLN A 110 -1.25 -4.77 -3.47
CA GLN A 110 -0.53 -4.47 -2.24
C GLN A 110 -1.47 -4.30 -1.05
N LYS A 111 -2.59 -3.59 -1.25
CA LYS A 111 -3.63 -3.41 -0.23
C LYS A 111 -4.22 -4.75 0.22
N ASP A 112 -4.44 -5.68 -0.71
CA ASP A 112 -4.94 -7.03 -0.41
C ASP A 112 -3.89 -7.87 0.34
N LYS A 113 -2.62 -7.80 -0.08
CA LYS A 113 -1.51 -8.43 0.66
C LYS A 113 -1.42 -7.92 2.11
N TRP A 114 -1.49 -6.61 2.32
CA TRP A 114 -1.46 -6.04 3.67
C TRP A 114 -2.66 -6.47 4.51
N ARG A 115 -3.85 -6.58 3.91
CA ARG A 115 -5.02 -7.14 4.60
C ARG A 115 -4.79 -8.56 5.10
N GLU A 116 -4.25 -9.43 4.25
CA GLU A 116 -3.92 -10.81 4.63
C GLU A 116 -2.91 -10.87 5.77
N GLU A 117 -1.87 -10.02 5.72
CA GLU A 117 -0.88 -9.92 6.79
C GLU A 117 -1.48 -9.44 8.11
N VAL A 118 -2.40 -8.45 8.09
CA VAL A 118 -3.12 -7.99 9.28
C VAL A 118 -3.95 -9.12 9.89
N VAL A 119 -4.73 -9.84 9.07
CA VAL A 119 -5.53 -10.98 9.54
C VAL A 119 -4.63 -12.07 10.16
N ARG A 120 -3.48 -12.35 9.56
CA ARG A 120 -2.49 -13.29 10.12
C ARG A 120 -1.98 -12.84 11.49
N PHE A 121 -1.58 -11.58 11.62
CA PHE A 121 -1.09 -11.03 12.89
C PHE A 121 -2.18 -10.97 13.96
N GLU A 122 -3.44 -10.69 13.60
CA GLU A 122 -4.56 -10.76 14.54
C GLU A 122 -4.76 -12.17 15.06
N LYS A 123 -4.67 -13.19 14.18
CA LYS A 123 -4.74 -14.59 14.60
C LYS A 123 -3.61 -14.96 15.56
N GLU A 124 -2.37 -14.63 15.23
CA GLU A 124 -1.21 -14.86 16.11
C GLU A 124 -1.37 -14.15 17.46
N ARG A 125 -1.86 -12.90 17.46
CA ARG A 125 -2.17 -12.15 18.69
C ARG A 125 -3.24 -12.85 19.54
N THR A 126 -4.33 -13.33 18.94
CA THR A 126 -5.36 -14.06 19.70
C THR A 126 -4.83 -15.37 20.28
N GLU A 127 -3.91 -16.04 19.58
CA GLU A 127 -3.27 -17.25 20.08
C GLU A 127 -2.33 -16.98 21.25
N THR A 128 -1.51 -15.92 21.18
CA THR A 128 -0.64 -15.54 22.29
C THR A 128 -1.43 -15.09 23.51
N VAL A 129 -2.51 -14.31 23.32
CA VAL A 129 -3.43 -13.92 24.41
C VAL A 129 -4.03 -15.16 25.08
N ARG A 130 -4.43 -16.17 24.30
CA ARG A 130 -4.94 -17.44 24.86
C ARG A 130 -3.88 -18.16 25.70
N LYS A 131 -2.65 -18.30 25.19
CA LYS A 131 -1.53 -18.93 25.92
C LYS A 131 -1.21 -18.20 27.23
N VAL A 132 -1.25 -16.87 27.22
CA VAL A 132 -1.05 -16.07 28.43
C VAL A 132 -2.16 -16.35 29.46
N ALA A 133 -3.42 -16.37 29.03
CA ALA A 133 -4.55 -16.68 29.91
C ALA A 133 -4.44 -18.10 30.51
N ASP A 134 -4.03 -19.10 29.72
CA ASP A 134 -3.83 -20.47 30.19
C ASP A 134 -2.70 -20.55 31.24
N LEU A 135 -1.58 -19.84 31.02
CA LEU A 135 -0.46 -19.77 31.96
C LEU A 135 -0.83 -19.02 33.25
N GLU A 136 -1.62 -17.95 33.16
CA GLU A 136 -2.17 -17.24 34.33
C GLU A 136 -3.06 -18.16 35.15
N ALA A 137 -3.95 -18.93 34.52
CA ALA A 137 -4.80 -19.91 35.19
C ALA A 137 -3.97 -21.01 35.91
N GLN A 138 -2.91 -21.52 35.26
CA GLN A 138 -1.99 -22.48 35.87
C GLN A 138 -1.25 -21.87 37.08
N ASN A 139 -0.81 -20.61 36.97
CA ASN A 139 -0.13 -19.92 38.05
C ASN A 139 -1.06 -19.73 39.26
N GLU A 140 -2.32 -19.35 39.05
CA GLU A 140 -3.31 -19.26 40.12
C GLU A 140 -3.57 -20.62 40.78
N ALA A 141 -3.67 -21.71 40.00
CA ALA A 141 -3.79 -23.05 40.55
C ALA A 141 -2.58 -23.45 41.42
N LEU A 142 -1.35 -23.10 40.99
CA LEU A 142 -0.13 -23.32 41.76
C LEU A 142 -0.09 -22.47 43.04
N LYS A 143 -0.51 -21.20 42.98
CA LYS A 143 -0.63 -20.33 44.16
C LYS A 143 -1.61 -20.92 45.18
N GLN A 144 -2.74 -21.43 44.71
CA GLN A 144 -3.74 -22.09 45.56
C GLN A 144 -3.17 -23.36 46.20
N SER A 145 -2.50 -24.22 45.42
CA SER A 145 -1.81 -25.42 45.93
C SER A 145 -0.76 -25.08 47.00
N ARG A 146 0.08 -24.05 46.77
CA ARG A 146 1.07 -23.57 47.73
C ARG A 146 0.43 -23.10 49.03
N THR A 147 -0.69 -22.37 48.93
CA THR A 147 -1.44 -21.88 50.10
C THR A 147 -2.00 -23.06 50.91
N SER A 148 -2.59 -24.06 50.24
CA SER A 148 -3.04 -25.30 50.88
C SER A 148 -1.90 -26.05 51.57
N MET A 149 -0.74 -26.18 50.93
CA MET A 149 0.44 -26.82 51.52
C MET A 149 0.94 -26.08 52.78
N VAL A 150 0.99 -24.75 52.75
CA VAL A 150 1.33 -23.94 53.93
C VAL A 150 0.35 -24.19 55.07
N ASN A 151 -0.95 -24.24 54.77
CA ASN A 151 -1.99 -24.54 55.77
C ASN A 151 -1.81 -25.95 56.38
N VAL A 152 -1.50 -26.96 55.56
CA VAL A 152 -1.20 -28.32 56.03
C VAL A 152 0.04 -28.34 56.92
N MET A 153 1.12 -27.66 56.54
CA MET A 153 2.33 -27.57 57.37
C MET A 153 2.05 -26.87 58.71
N LEU A 154 1.25 -25.81 58.71
CA LEU A 154 0.84 -25.12 59.94
C LEU A 154 -0.02 -26.02 60.83
N TRP A 155 -0.93 -26.81 60.25
CA TRP A 155 -1.74 -27.79 60.97
C TRP A 155 -0.88 -28.89 61.61
N LEU A 156 0.03 -29.50 60.84
CA LEU A 156 0.98 -30.51 61.34
C LEU A 156 1.83 -29.94 62.49
N ARG A 157 2.31 -28.71 62.36
CA ARG A 157 3.08 -28.03 63.41
C ARG A 157 2.29 -27.89 64.71
N ARG A 158 0.98 -27.59 64.63
CA ARG A 158 0.09 -27.53 65.80
C ARG A 158 -0.13 -28.91 66.40
N LEU A 159 -0.33 -29.92 65.57
CA LEU A 159 -0.51 -31.32 66.00
C LEU A 159 0.70 -31.81 66.80
N ILE A 160 1.91 -31.61 66.28
CA ILE A 160 3.17 -32.00 66.94
C ILE A 160 3.32 -31.31 68.30
N LYS A 161 2.95 -30.02 68.41
CA LYS A 161 2.98 -29.29 69.70
C LYS A 161 1.97 -29.82 70.73
N GLY A 162 0.86 -30.44 70.29
CA GLY A 162 -0.17 -30.99 71.16
C GLY A 162 0.15 -32.39 71.70
N ILE A 163 1.07 -33.11 71.06
CA ILE A 163 1.58 -34.39 71.55
C ILE A 163 2.63 -34.08 72.63
N LYS A 164 2.35 -34.42 73.89
CA LYS A 164 3.34 -34.31 74.98
C LYS A 164 4.62 -35.05 74.55
N PRO A 165 5.80 -34.44 74.70
CA PRO A 165 7.05 -35.05 74.25
C PRO A 165 7.26 -36.37 75.01
N VAL A 166 7.02 -37.49 74.33
CA VAL A 166 7.67 -38.75 74.67
C VAL A 166 9.16 -38.44 74.56
N GLN A 167 9.89 -38.60 75.65
CA GLN A 167 11.32 -38.29 75.75
C GLN A 167 12.07 -39.00 74.61
N LEU A 168 12.32 -38.26 73.52
CA LEU A 168 13.18 -38.71 72.46
C LEU A 168 14.62 -38.55 72.98
N PRO A 169 15.45 -39.61 72.95
CA PRO A 169 16.82 -39.54 73.44
C PRO A 169 17.59 -38.44 72.72
N GLU A 170 18.27 -37.57 73.48
CA GLU A 170 19.09 -36.47 72.99
C GLU A 170 20.26 -36.92 72.08
N THR A 171 20.48 -38.23 71.94
CA THR A 171 21.57 -38.82 71.15
C THR A 171 21.37 -38.74 69.63
N LEU A 172 20.22 -38.29 69.13
CA LEU A 172 19.93 -38.22 67.68
C LEU A 172 20.24 -36.87 67.02
N LEU A 173 20.33 -35.77 67.79
CA LEU A 173 20.68 -34.45 67.24
C LEU A 173 22.18 -34.33 66.91
N ASP A 174 23.04 -35.00 67.68
CA ASP A 174 24.49 -35.03 67.43
C ASP A 174 24.88 -35.82 66.17
N VAL A 175 24.01 -36.69 65.66
CA VAL A 175 24.28 -37.52 64.47
C VAL A 175 23.92 -36.79 63.16
N LEU A 176 23.05 -35.78 63.20
CA LEU A 176 22.54 -35.11 61.99
C LEU A 176 23.11 -33.70 61.76
N GLY A 177 23.62 -33.02 62.79
CA GLY A 177 24.28 -31.71 62.67
C GLY A 177 25.47 -31.67 61.69
N PRO A 178 26.36 -32.68 61.65
CA PRO A 178 27.53 -32.65 60.76
C PRO A 178 27.22 -32.92 59.27
N LYS A 179 26.14 -33.62 58.94
CA LYS A 179 25.89 -34.13 57.57
C LYS A 179 25.39 -33.06 56.60
N VAL A 180 24.60 -32.09 57.07
CA VAL A 180 24.05 -31.02 56.21
C VAL A 180 25.13 -29.97 55.84
N SER A 181 26.14 -29.78 56.70
CA SER A 181 27.28 -28.90 56.41
C SER A 181 28.17 -29.44 55.28
N LEU A 182 28.32 -30.76 55.19
CA LEU A 182 29.29 -31.38 54.29
C LEU A 182 28.90 -31.26 52.80
N MET A 183 27.64 -31.55 52.45
CA MET A 183 27.19 -31.49 51.05
C MET A 183 27.25 -30.08 50.48
N THR A 184 26.86 -29.10 51.29
CA THR A 184 26.88 -27.69 50.91
C THR A 184 28.29 -27.17 50.67
N LYS A 185 29.26 -27.58 51.51
CA LYS A 185 30.68 -27.28 51.30
C LYS A 185 31.21 -27.90 50.00
N VAL A 186 30.79 -29.12 49.65
CA VAL A 186 31.20 -29.78 48.40
C VAL A 186 30.66 -29.05 47.18
N ILE A 187 29.38 -28.64 47.18
CA ILE A 187 28.78 -27.87 46.09
C ILE A 187 29.48 -26.52 45.91
N HIS A 188 29.77 -25.81 47.01
CA HIS A 188 30.52 -24.55 46.99
C HIS A 188 31.92 -24.73 46.40
N CYS A 189 32.67 -25.75 46.86
CA CYS A 189 34.00 -26.04 46.32
C CYS A 189 33.96 -26.34 44.82
N ARG A 190 32.93 -27.06 44.34
CA ARG A 190 32.74 -27.33 42.91
C ARG A 190 32.46 -26.06 42.11
N GLN A 191 31.61 -25.17 42.61
CA GLN A 191 31.28 -23.90 41.95
C GLN A 191 32.50 -22.98 41.87
N VAL A 192 33.21 -22.80 42.99
CA VAL A 192 34.43 -21.95 43.04
C VAL A 192 35.51 -22.51 42.12
N ALA A 193 35.72 -23.84 42.12
CA ALA A 193 36.69 -24.45 41.22
C ALA A 193 36.31 -24.30 39.74
N SER A 194 35.03 -24.14 39.41
CA SER A 194 34.53 -23.99 38.04
C SER A 194 34.41 -22.52 37.60
N ALA A 195 34.60 -21.55 38.49
CA ALA A 195 34.35 -20.12 38.25
C ALA A 195 35.31 -19.43 37.25
N GLY A 196 36.17 -20.18 36.56
CA GLY A 196 37.02 -19.70 35.47
C GLY A 196 37.04 -20.62 34.25
N LEU A 197 36.12 -21.59 34.19
CA LEU A 197 35.99 -22.55 33.09
C LEU A 197 34.82 -22.16 32.17
N PRO A 198 34.82 -22.63 30.90
CA PRO A 198 33.66 -22.47 30.01
C PRO A 198 32.37 -23.04 30.64
N PRO A 199 31.18 -22.53 30.29
CA PRO A 199 29.90 -22.91 30.91
C PRO A 199 29.60 -24.43 30.88
N ASP A 200 30.15 -25.12 29.88
CA ASP A 200 29.94 -26.56 29.66
C ASP A 200 31.01 -27.43 30.32
N GLN A 201 31.97 -26.83 31.04
CA GLN A 201 33.06 -27.56 31.69
C GLN A 201 32.95 -27.48 33.21
N SER A 202 33.10 -28.64 33.84
CA SER A 202 33.18 -28.74 35.30
C SER A 202 34.62 -28.95 35.75
N ALA A 203 34.98 -28.35 36.88
CA ALA A 203 36.32 -28.48 37.43
C ALA A 203 36.71 -29.94 37.70
N SER A 204 37.96 -30.29 37.42
CA SER A 204 38.49 -31.62 37.70
C SER A 204 38.47 -31.93 39.21
N LEU A 205 38.33 -33.21 39.57
CA LEU A 205 38.30 -33.65 40.97
C LEU A 205 39.53 -33.19 41.77
N PRO A 206 40.78 -33.22 41.24
CA PRO A 206 41.93 -32.68 41.93
C PRO A 206 41.79 -31.19 42.27
N ALA A 207 41.27 -30.37 41.35
CA ALA A 207 41.05 -28.94 41.59
C ALA A 207 40.00 -28.70 42.69
N GLN A 208 38.90 -29.48 42.70
CA GLN A 208 37.90 -29.42 43.76
C GLN A 208 38.48 -29.79 45.14
N MET A 209 39.35 -30.82 45.18
CA MET A 209 40.01 -31.26 46.42
C MET A 209 41.03 -30.24 46.94
N THR A 210 41.74 -29.53 46.06
CA THR A 210 42.62 -28.43 46.46
C THR A 210 41.83 -27.29 47.10
N MET A 211 40.69 -26.90 46.51
CA MET A 211 39.83 -25.86 47.10
C MET A 211 39.26 -26.29 48.45
N LYS A 212 38.80 -27.54 48.56
CA LYS A 212 38.32 -28.12 49.81
C LYS A 212 39.39 -28.08 50.91
N ARG A 213 40.62 -28.51 50.60
CA ARG A 213 41.75 -28.47 51.55
C ARG A 213 41.97 -27.05 52.07
N ARG A 214 42.01 -26.04 51.20
CA ARG A 214 42.24 -24.63 51.61
C ARG A 214 41.19 -24.10 52.58
N TYR A 215 39.94 -24.53 52.43
CA TYR A 215 38.87 -24.17 53.38
C TYR A 215 38.95 -24.97 54.69
N GLU A 216 39.36 -26.24 54.63
CA GLU A 216 39.52 -27.09 55.82
C GLU A 216 40.74 -26.72 56.66
N THR A 217 41.83 -26.29 56.02
CA THR A 217 43.03 -25.79 56.71
C THR A 217 42.86 -24.36 57.23
N GLY A 218 41.74 -23.70 56.90
CA GLY A 218 41.50 -22.30 57.24
C GLY A 218 42.36 -21.30 56.48
N GLU A 219 43.07 -21.73 55.41
CA GLU A 219 43.80 -20.80 54.53
C GLU A 219 42.83 -19.82 53.88
N TRP A 220 41.66 -20.30 53.46
CA TRP A 220 40.56 -19.50 52.95
C TRP A 220 39.36 -19.56 53.90
N SER A 221 38.72 -18.43 54.14
CA SER A 221 37.43 -18.37 54.83
C SER A 221 36.30 -18.51 53.80
N VAL A 222 35.30 -19.36 54.07
CA VAL A 222 34.07 -19.34 53.27
C VAL A 222 33.16 -18.27 53.86
N PRO A 223 32.85 -17.19 53.13
CA PRO A 223 31.89 -16.21 53.62
C PRO A 223 30.54 -16.92 53.84
N CYS A 224 29.89 -16.70 54.99
CA CYS A 224 28.66 -17.41 55.36
C CYS A 224 27.55 -17.30 54.29
N PHE A 225 27.54 -16.23 53.49
CA PHE A 225 26.61 -16.04 52.39
C PHE A 225 26.87 -16.96 51.18
N SER A 226 28.12 -17.40 50.96
CA SER A 226 28.49 -18.26 49.83
C SER A 226 28.03 -19.71 50.02
N LEU A 227 27.85 -20.14 51.26
CA LEU A 227 27.40 -21.49 51.57
C LEU A 227 25.90 -21.70 51.29
N ARG A 228 25.13 -20.71 50.80
CA ARG A 228 23.67 -20.84 50.63
C ARG A 228 23.01 -21.56 51.81
N CYS A 229 23.50 -21.30 53.03
CA CYS A 229 22.99 -21.95 54.23
C CYS A 229 21.49 -21.71 54.33
N VAL A 230 20.77 -22.68 54.87
CA VAL A 230 19.30 -22.69 55.02
C VAL A 230 18.80 -21.29 55.38
N GLY A 231 18.06 -20.65 54.46
CA GLY A 231 17.63 -19.24 54.56
C GLY A 231 18.14 -18.32 53.45
N PHE A 232 19.11 -18.75 52.63
CA PHE A 232 19.55 -18.00 51.45
C PHE A 232 18.55 -18.09 50.30
N ASN A 233 17.95 -16.96 49.93
CA ASN A 233 17.05 -16.85 48.78
C ASN A 233 17.85 -16.42 47.54
N VAL A 234 17.99 -17.34 46.58
CA VAL A 234 18.73 -17.13 45.32
C VAL A 234 18.13 -16.00 44.49
N ASP A 235 16.80 -15.87 44.48
CA ASP A 235 16.10 -14.83 43.72
C ASP A 235 16.37 -13.44 44.31
N LEU A 236 16.42 -13.33 45.64
CA LEU A 236 16.79 -12.09 46.33
C LEU A 236 18.23 -11.69 46.02
N TYR A 237 19.16 -12.66 46.03
CA TYR A 237 20.56 -12.40 45.71
C TYR A 237 20.76 -11.96 44.26
N ASN A 238 20.10 -12.61 43.31
CA ASN A 238 20.20 -12.24 41.89
C ASN A 238 19.47 -10.93 41.58
N GLY A 239 18.40 -10.61 42.34
CA GLY A 239 17.65 -9.37 42.18
C GLY A 239 18.36 -8.14 42.77
N LEU A 240 19.22 -8.30 43.78
CA LEU A 240 19.86 -7.18 44.46
C LEU A 240 20.77 -6.33 43.55
N PRO A 241 21.66 -6.92 42.72
CA PRO A 241 22.48 -6.16 41.79
C PRO A 241 21.65 -5.40 40.75
N LEU A 242 20.59 -6.03 40.23
CA LEU A 242 19.67 -5.40 39.28
C LEU A 242 18.93 -4.22 39.90
N ALA A 243 18.51 -4.35 41.17
CA ALA A 243 17.86 -3.27 41.90
C ALA A 243 18.82 -2.11 42.22
N VAL A 244 20.08 -2.41 42.54
CA VAL A 244 21.13 -1.40 42.76
C VAL A 244 21.49 -0.68 41.46
N GLU A 245 21.57 -1.40 40.34
CA GLU A 245 21.82 -0.82 39.02
C GLU A 245 20.65 0.07 38.56
N GLU A 246 19.41 -0.33 38.83
CA GLU A 246 18.22 0.49 38.57
C GLU A 246 18.18 1.74 39.45
N LEU A 247 18.58 1.64 40.72
CA LEU A 247 18.64 2.76 41.66
C LEU A 247 19.77 3.75 41.32
N MET A 248 20.88 3.26 40.78
CA MET A 248 22.01 4.08 40.36
C MET A 248 21.87 4.65 38.95
N ARG A 249 20.84 4.25 38.18
CA ARG A 249 20.57 4.81 36.87
C ARG A 249 20.17 6.29 37.05
N PRO A 250 20.94 7.26 36.50
CA PRO A 250 20.63 8.68 36.68
C PRO A 250 19.22 8.99 36.16
N MET A 251 18.38 9.64 36.98
CA MET A 251 17.01 10.06 36.65
C MET A 251 16.90 11.04 35.45
N ALA A 252 18.02 11.38 34.80
CA ALA A 252 18.09 12.30 33.68
C ALA A 252 17.36 11.82 32.39
N ALA A 253 16.89 10.58 32.34
CA ALA A 253 16.18 10.03 31.18
C ALA A 253 14.65 10.15 31.23
N LEU A 254 14.04 10.62 32.34
CA LEU A 254 12.58 10.69 32.46
C LEU A 254 11.95 12.04 32.05
N GLU A 255 12.75 13.05 31.72
CA GLU A 255 12.27 14.42 31.45
C GLU A 255 12.24 14.82 29.96
N LYS A 256 12.12 13.84 29.05
CA LYS A 256 11.84 14.12 27.63
C LYS A 256 10.72 13.23 27.10
N ARG A 257 9.52 13.35 27.68
CA ARG A 257 8.29 13.10 26.92
C ARG A 257 7.89 14.40 26.23
N PRO A 258 7.99 14.51 24.89
CA PRO A 258 7.37 15.61 24.19
C PRO A 258 5.85 15.43 24.27
N VAL A 259 5.20 16.20 25.13
CA VAL A 259 3.78 16.51 24.98
C VAL A 259 3.72 17.53 23.86
N GLY A 260 3.44 17.06 22.65
CA GLY A 260 3.11 17.90 21.51
C GLY A 260 1.80 17.41 20.91
N PRO A 261 0.68 18.12 21.08
CA PRO A 261 -0.42 18.02 20.13
C PRO A 261 0.05 18.68 18.81
N ASP A 262 -0.55 18.28 17.69
CA ASP A 262 -0.51 19.01 16.40
C ASP A 262 0.65 18.72 15.42
N ALA A 263 1.04 17.45 15.25
CA ALA A 263 1.91 17.03 14.12
C ALA A 263 1.22 16.15 13.06
N GLU A 264 -0.12 16.10 13.04
CA GLU A 264 -0.87 15.28 12.05
C GLU A 264 -1.53 16.09 10.91
N ASN A 265 -1.31 17.41 10.84
CA ASN A 265 -1.89 18.25 9.76
C ASN A 265 -0.89 18.81 8.74
N ASP A 266 0.42 18.56 8.89
CA ASP A 266 1.44 19.17 8.01
C ASP A 266 1.97 18.24 6.90
N ALA A 267 1.54 16.97 6.89
CA ALA A 267 1.88 16.01 5.84
C ALA A 267 0.93 16.05 4.63
N VAL A 268 -0.29 16.60 4.79
CA VAL A 268 -1.28 16.70 3.70
C VAL A 268 -1.07 17.97 2.86
N ASN A 269 -0.50 19.05 3.41
CA ASN A 269 -0.26 20.29 2.67
C ASN A 269 1.07 20.36 1.90
N LYS A 270 2.01 19.41 2.11
CA LYS A 270 3.27 19.38 1.34
C LYS A 270 3.20 18.60 0.02
N ARG A 271 2.05 17.98 -0.32
CA ARG A 271 1.89 17.24 -1.59
C ARG A 271 1.19 18.02 -2.72
N ILE A 272 0.80 19.28 -2.49
CA ILE A 272 0.14 20.15 -3.50
C ILE A 272 1.05 21.33 -3.91
N ARG A 273 2.38 21.16 -3.88
CA ARG A 273 3.35 22.18 -4.37
C ARG A 273 4.45 21.66 -5.30
N ILE A 274 4.22 20.54 -5.99
CA ILE A 274 5.12 20.09 -7.06
C ILE A 274 4.31 19.94 -8.35
N THR A 275 3.89 21.08 -8.92
CA THR A 275 3.62 21.30 -10.35
C THR A 275 3.46 22.81 -10.57
N GLN A 276 4.48 23.58 -10.22
CA GLN A 276 4.67 24.90 -10.83
C GLN A 276 5.95 24.83 -11.67
N SER A 277 5.74 24.59 -12.97
CA SER A 277 6.77 24.85 -13.98
C SER A 277 7.05 26.35 -14.05
N PRO A 278 8.31 26.76 -14.24
CA PRO A 278 8.67 28.17 -14.37
C PRO A 278 8.42 28.68 -15.79
N GLY A 279 7.80 29.87 -15.89
CA GLY A 279 8.01 30.78 -17.01
C GLY A 279 6.81 31.05 -17.91
N ARG A 280 6.06 32.13 -17.61
CA ARG A 280 5.58 33.06 -18.64
C ARG A 280 5.27 34.43 -18.01
N PRO A 281 5.63 35.54 -18.67
CA PRO A 281 5.59 36.86 -18.06
C PRO A 281 4.21 37.51 -18.14
N LEU A 282 3.93 38.29 -17.09
CA LEU A 282 3.01 39.42 -16.94
C LEU A 282 2.18 39.80 -18.18
N GLY A 283 0.87 39.62 -18.07
CA GLY A 283 -0.15 40.26 -18.89
C GLY A 283 -1.24 40.83 -17.98
N ASN A 284 -1.44 42.14 -18.10
CA ASN A 284 -2.25 43.03 -17.28
C ASN A 284 -3.69 42.59 -16.97
N GLY A 285 -4.05 42.74 -15.70
CA GLY A 285 -5.21 43.50 -15.21
C GLY A 285 -6.56 43.32 -15.89
N THR A 286 -7.47 42.62 -15.22
CA THR A 286 -8.86 43.08 -15.10
C THR A 286 -9.46 42.53 -13.81
N ASP A 287 -9.80 43.44 -12.90
CA ASP A 287 -10.57 43.18 -11.70
C ASP A 287 -11.94 42.62 -12.07
N VAL A 288 -12.28 41.44 -11.55
CA VAL A 288 -13.65 40.93 -11.55
C VAL A 288 -14.00 40.51 -10.12
N SER A 289 -15.06 41.13 -9.62
CA SER A 289 -15.62 41.00 -8.28
C SER A 289 -15.92 39.55 -7.87
N PRO A 290 -15.85 39.21 -6.56
CA PRO A 290 -16.27 37.90 -6.09
C PRO A 290 -17.79 37.83 -6.00
N ALA A 291 -18.40 37.08 -6.91
CA ALA A 291 -19.77 36.60 -6.75
C ALA A 291 -19.82 35.56 -5.63
N GLN A 292 -20.81 35.73 -4.77
CA GLN A 292 -21.13 34.90 -3.62
C GLN A 292 -21.31 33.43 -4.04
N SER A 293 -20.41 32.57 -3.58
CA SER A 293 -20.54 31.12 -3.68
C SER A 293 -21.55 30.64 -2.64
N SER A 294 -22.79 30.44 -3.08
CA SER A 294 -23.81 29.70 -2.35
C SER A 294 -23.31 28.28 -2.11
N SER A 295 -23.20 27.91 -0.82
CA SER A 295 -22.96 26.55 -0.36
C SER A 295 -24.11 25.65 -0.78
N LEU A 296 -23.90 24.85 -1.83
CA LEU A 296 -24.79 23.77 -2.20
C LEU A 296 -24.49 22.58 -1.28
N THR A 297 -25.23 22.46 -0.19
CA THR A 297 -25.22 21.29 0.69
C THR A 297 -25.74 20.10 -0.12
N TYR A 298 -24.85 19.16 -0.40
CA TYR A 298 -25.18 17.91 -1.08
C TYR A 298 -25.86 16.99 -0.06
N ASP A 299 -27.18 16.82 -0.19
CA ASP A 299 -27.94 15.82 0.56
C ASP A 299 -27.67 14.43 -0.06
N PRO A 300 -27.11 13.46 0.69
CA PRO A 300 -26.90 12.12 0.18
C PRO A 300 -28.25 11.42 0.00
N HIS A 301 -28.55 11.12 -1.27
CA HIS A 301 -29.69 10.32 -1.70
C HIS A 301 -29.66 8.92 -1.02
N PRO A 302 -30.78 8.41 -0.49
CA PRO A 302 -30.82 7.08 0.10
C PRO A 302 -30.58 6.00 -0.97
N GLU A 303 -29.67 5.08 -0.65
CA GLU A 303 -29.33 3.91 -1.45
C GLU A 303 -30.59 3.11 -1.81
N LEU A 304 -30.86 2.98 -3.11
CA LEU A 304 -31.84 2.04 -3.63
C LEU A 304 -31.27 0.63 -3.48
N ASN A 305 -31.79 -0.10 -2.50
CA ASN A 305 -31.52 -1.51 -2.26
C ASN A 305 -32.08 -2.36 -3.43
N PRO A 306 -31.24 -3.10 -4.20
CA PRO A 306 -31.68 -3.81 -5.40
C PRO A 306 -32.42 -5.14 -5.15
N GLU A 307 -32.78 -5.48 -3.90
CA GLU A 307 -33.32 -6.83 -3.58
C GLU A 307 -34.83 -7.03 -3.79
N ASN A 308 -35.60 -6.07 -4.32
CA ASN A 308 -37.07 -6.17 -4.34
C ASN A 308 -37.75 -6.34 -5.71
N ILE A 309 -37.04 -6.77 -6.76
CA ILE A 309 -37.63 -7.01 -8.09
C ILE A 309 -37.70 -8.51 -8.38
N LEU A 310 -38.52 -9.27 -7.63
CA LEU A 310 -38.96 -10.62 -8.03
C LEU A 310 -40.11 -11.12 -7.14
N ALA A 311 -41.26 -10.44 -7.22
CA ALA A 311 -42.53 -11.01 -6.78
C ALA A 311 -43.63 -10.56 -7.76
N GLY A 312 -43.77 -11.31 -8.85
CA GLY A 312 -44.94 -11.20 -9.73
C GLY A 312 -46.14 -11.92 -9.11
N PRO A 313 -47.36 -11.37 -9.18
CA PRO A 313 -48.54 -12.06 -8.70
C PRO A 313 -49.00 -13.12 -9.71
N HIS A 314 -49.19 -14.34 -9.21
CA HIS A 314 -50.03 -15.35 -9.86
C HIS A 314 -51.48 -14.85 -9.86
N SER A 315 -52.10 -14.78 -11.04
CA SER A 315 -53.55 -14.67 -11.18
C SER A 315 -54.13 -16.06 -11.46
N SER A 316 -55.09 -16.44 -10.61
CA SER A 316 -56.12 -17.44 -10.86
C SER A 316 -57.15 -16.94 -11.87
#